data_AF-A0A397T7D0-F1
#
_entry.id   AF-A0A397T7D0-F1
#
_cell.length_a   1.000
_cell.length_b   1.000
_cell.length_c   1.000
_cell.angle_alpha   90.00
_cell.angle_beta   90.00
_cell.angle_gamma   90.00
#
_symmetry.space_group_name_H-M   'P 1'
#
loop_
_entity.id
_entity.type
_entity.pdbx_description
1 polymer ?
#
loop_
_entity_poly.entity_id
_entity_poly.type
_entity_poly.pdbx_seq_one_letter_code
_entity_poly.pdbx_strand_id
1 'polypeptide(L)'
;MPDDTNTNEWIEWIEEAVSKQHIKYYEYKHFHNIEAIGSGGFGEVFRANWKHHPHYFALKSFFKFNDATYKEVVQELKLQREVDF
;
A
#
# COMPACT_ATOMS: atom_id res chain seq x y z
N MET A 1 -20.74 -2.41 -21.72
CA MET A 1 -19.45 -1.73 -21.51
C MET A 1 -19.37 -1.35 -20.04
N PRO A 2 -18.43 -1.92 -19.28
CA PRO A 2 -18.07 -1.40 -17.95
C PRO A 2 -16.58 -1.01 -17.95
N ASP A 3 -16.02 -0.11 -17.16
CA ASP A 3 -16.46 0.83 -16.13
C ASP A 3 -15.15 1.58 -15.82
N ASP A 4 -14.84 2.65 -16.57
CA ASP A 4 -13.61 3.45 -16.36
C ASP A 4 -13.83 4.54 -15.29
N THR A 5 -14.96 4.52 -14.58
CA THR A 5 -15.35 5.59 -13.64
C THR A 5 -14.98 5.29 -12.18
N ASN A 6 -14.54 4.07 -11.86
CA ASN A 6 -14.35 3.62 -10.48
C ASN A 6 -12.88 3.71 -9.98
N THR A 7 -11.90 3.81 -10.89
CA THR A 7 -10.48 4.04 -10.52
C THR A 7 -10.33 5.29 -9.67
N ASN A 8 -11.10 6.32 -10.00
CA ASN A 8 -10.96 7.63 -9.41
C ASN A 8 -11.40 7.66 -7.94
N GLU A 9 -12.46 6.94 -7.56
CA GLU A 9 -12.96 6.95 -6.17
C GLU A 9 -11.95 6.35 -5.18
N TRP A 10 -11.34 5.21 -5.51
CA TRP A 10 -10.38 4.56 -4.59
C TRP A 10 -9.07 5.35 -4.47
N ILE A 11 -8.63 5.97 -5.56
CA ILE A 11 -7.46 6.86 -5.56
C ILE A 11 -7.75 8.11 -4.72
N GLU A 12 -8.89 8.77 -4.96
CA GLU A 12 -9.34 9.93 -4.17
C GLU A 12 -9.44 9.59 -2.68
N TRP A 13 -9.96 8.40 -2.32
CA TRP A 13 -10.01 7.95 -0.93
C TRP A 13 -8.62 7.84 -0.30
N ILE A 14 -7.64 7.28 -1.02
CA ILE A 14 -6.26 7.16 -0.54
C ILE A 14 -5.63 8.55 -0.36
N GLU A 15 -5.78 9.44 -1.34
CA GLU A 15 -5.27 10.81 -1.28
C GLU A 15 -5.90 11.60 -0.12
N GLU A 16 -7.21 11.45 0.09
CA GLU A 16 -7.92 12.05 1.22
C GLU A 16 -7.42 11.49 2.55
N ALA A 17 -7.24 10.17 2.66
CA ALA A 17 -6.74 9.54 3.89
C ALA A 17 -5.31 9.98 4.23
N VAL A 18 -4.44 10.18 3.22
CA VAL A 18 -3.09 10.73 3.41
C VAL A 18 -3.14 12.21 3.78
N SER A 19 -3.92 13.03 3.09
CA SER A 19 -4.02 14.47 3.36
C SER A 19 -4.60 14.77 4.75
N LYS A 20 -5.58 13.97 5.19
CA LYS A 20 -6.14 14.01 6.56
C LYS A 20 -5.24 13.35 7.61
N GLN A 21 -4.06 12.86 7.23
CA GLN A 21 -3.09 12.19 8.11
C GLN A 21 -3.64 10.94 8.81
N HIS A 22 -4.70 10.35 8.27
CA HIS A 22 -5.21 9.05 8.73
C HIS A 22 -4.27 7.91 8.32
N ILE A 23 -3.52 8.11 7.24
CA ILE A 23 -2.46 7.22 6.77
C ILE A 23 -1.17 8.03 6.65
N LYS A 24 -0.08 7.52 7.23
CA LYS A 24 1.23 8.14 7.10
C LYS A 24 1.80 7.81 5.72
N TYR A 25 2.19 8.85 4.99
CA TYR A 25 2.89 8.71 3.73
C TYR A 25 4.41 8.59 3.95
N TYR A 26 5.03 7.67 3.22
CA TYR A 26 6.47 7.42 3.25
C TYR A 26 7.02 7.43 1.82
N GLU A 27 7.93 8.36 1.53
CA GLU A 27 8.57 8.40 0.21
C GLU A 27 9.43 7.16 -0.03
N TYR A 28 9.17 6.48 -1.15
CA TYR A 28 9.84 5.23 -1.49
C TYR A 28 11.37 5.33 -1.55
N LYS A 29 11.90 6.48 -2.00
CA LYS A 29 13.36 6.73 -2.15
C LYS A 29 14.16 6.61 -0.85
N HIS A 30 13.50 6.59 0.30
CA HIS A 30 14.15 6.47 1.61
C HIS A 30 14.25 5.03 2.12
N PHE A 31 13.65 4.08 1.40
CA PHE A 31 13.85 2.67 1.68
C PHE A 31 15.16 2.18 1.06
N HIS A 32 15.84 1.30 1.78
CA HIS A 32 17.08 0.67 1.36
C HIS A 32 17.14 -0.76 1.93
N ASN A 33 18.14 -1.54 1.51
CA ASN A 33 18.26 -2.97 1.82
C ASN A 33 16.95 -3.73 1.52
N ILE A 34 16.43 -3.52 0.31
CA ILE A 34 15.16 -4.10 -0.15
C ILE A 34 15.43 -5.55 -0.59
N GLU A 35 14.82 -6.50 0.09
CA GLU A 35 15.01 -7.93 -0.14
C GLU A 35 13.65 -8.63 -0.24
N ALA A 36 13.44 -9.42 -1.28
CA ALA A 36 12.23 -10.20 -1.43
C ALA A 36 12.13 -11.27 -0.32
N ILE A 37 10.99 -11.31 0.36
CA ILE A 37 10.73 -12.27 1.44
C ILE A 37 9.48 -13.13 1.19
N GLY A 38 8.70 -12.81 0.16
CA GLY A 38 7.55 -13.61 -0.23
C GLY A 38 6.90 -13.12 -1.52
N SER A 39 6.09 -13.99 -2.12
CA SER A 39 5.31 -13.71 -3.32
C SER A 39 3.95 -14.38 -3.21
N GLY A 40 2.90 -13.72 -3.69
CA GLY A 40 1.54 -14.26 -3.76
C GLY A 40 0.87 -13.90 -5.08
N GLY A 41 -0.41 -14.26 -5.25
CA GLY A 41 -1.14 -14.01 -6.50
C GLY A 41 -1.30 -12.54 -6.88
N PHE A 42 -1.22 -11.64 -5.88
CA PHE A 42 -1.45 -10.20 -6.06
C PHE A 42 -0.16 -9.38 -6.15
N GLY A 43 1.00 -9.96 -5.80
CA GLY A 43 2.25 -9.22 -5.78
C GLY A 43 3.34 -9.87 -4.94
N GLU A 44 4.39 -9.09 -4.66
CA GLU A 44 5.55 -9.52 -3.88
C GLU A 44 5.64 -8.73 -2.58
N VAL A 45 6.26 -9.34 -1.57
CA VAL A 45 6.54 -8.71 -0.29
C VAL A 45 8.05 -8.67 -0.11
N PHE A 46 8.54 -7.49 0.23
CA PHE A 46 9.94 -7.21 0.49
C PHE A 46 10.12 -6.78 1.93
N ARG A 47 11.25 -7.16 2.54
CA ARG A 47 11.76 -6.52 3.73
C ARG A 47 12.62 -5.33 3.32
N ALA A 48 12.50 -4.21 4.02
CA ALA A 48 13.35 -3.04 3.81
C ALA A 48 13.66 -2.32 5.12
N ASN A 49 14.76 -1.56 5.12
CA ASN A 49 15.02 -0.53 6.11
C ASN A 49 14.49 0.81 5.62
N TRP A 50 14.08 1.70 6.54
CA TRP A 50 13.67 3.06 6.22
C TRP A 50 14.53 4.08 6.95
N LYS A 51 15.24 4.94 6.20
CA LYS A 51 16.21 5.90 6.76
C LYS A 51 17.13 5.23 7.80
N HIS A 52 17.24 5.81 8.99
CA HIS A 52 18.00 5.27 10.14
C HIS A 52 17.08 4.59 11.18
N HIS A 53 15.85 4.22 10.79
CA HIS A 53 14.93 3.58 11.70
C HIS A 53 15.44 2.18 12.08
N PRO A 54 15.42 1.79 13.37
CA PRO A 54 16.02 0.53 13.82
C PRO A 54 15.22 -0.71 13.41
N HIS A 55 13.97 -0.53 13.00
CA HIS A 55 13.07 -1.63 12.64
C HIS A 55 12.99 -1.85 11.13
N TYR A 56 12.77 -3.11 10.76
CA TYR A 56 12.44 -3.49 9.40
C TYR A 56 10.98 -3.16 9.07
N PHE A 57 10.72 -2.89 7.80
CA PHE A 57 9.42 -2.64 7.23
C PHE A 57 9.11 -3.71 6.18
N ALA A 58 7.84 -4.09 6.05
CA ALA A 58 7.36 -4.87 4.93
C ALA A 58 6.85 -3.92 3.83
N LEU A 59 7.39 -4.06 2.62
CA LEU A 59 6.93 -3.36 1.42
C LEU A 59 6.19 -4.37 0.55
N LYS A 60 4.90 -4.14 0.31
CA LYS A 60 4.10 -4.97 -0.60
C LYS A 60 4.00 -4.26 -1.96
N SER A 61 4.48 -4.91 -3.01
CA SER A 61 4.26 -4.50 -4.40
C SER A 61 3.01 -5.19 -4.94
N PHE A 62 2.40 -4.63 -5.97
CA PHE A 62 1.27 -5.24 -6.67
C PHE A 62 1.61 -5.40 -8.15
N PHE A 63 1.20 -6.52 -8.76
CA PHE A 63 1.54 -6.83 -10.16
C PHE A 63 0.70 -6.06 -11.18
N LYS A 64 -0.49 -5.63 -10.79
CA LYS A 64 -1.44 -4.93 -11.66
C LYS A 64 -1.87 -3.65 -10.96
N PHE A 65 -2.10 -2.60 -11.73
CA PHE A 65 -2.63 -1.34 -11.24
C PHE A 65 -3.95 -1.07 -11.95
N ASN A 66 -5.01 -1.64 -11.41
CA ASN A 66 -6.38 -1.51 -11.90
C ASN A 66 -7.34 -1.34 -10.72
N ASP A 67 -8.60 -1.06 -11.02
CA ASP A 67 -9.65 -0.77 -10.02
C ASP A 67 -9.78 -1.85 -8.95
N ALA A 68 -9.69 -3.12 -9.36
CA ALA A 68 -9.71 -4.24 -8.43
C ALA A 68 -8.54 -4.16 -7.43
N THR A 69 -7.33 -3.83 -7.91
CA THR A 69 -6.16 -3.71 -7.05
C THR A 69 -6.28 -2.52 -6.10
N TYR A 70 -6.74 -1.36 -6.57
CA TYR A 70 -6.94 -0.20 -5.69
C TYR A 70 -7.97 -0.46 -4.60
N LYS A 71 -9.07 -1.13 -4.95
CA LYS A 71 -10.09 -1.55 -3.99
C LYS A 71 -9.53 -2.51 -2.94
N GLU A 72 -8.74 -3.51 -3.37
CA GLU A 72 -8.08 -4.45 -2.45
C GLU A 72 -7.11 -3.74 -1.50
N VAL A 73 -6.32 -2.78 -2.00
CA VAL A 73 -5.42 -1.94 -1.17
C VAL A 73 -6.23 -1.20 -0.10
N VAL A 74 -7.32 -0.54 -0.47
CA VAL A 74 -8.18 0.18 0.48
C VAL A 74 -8.79 -0.77 1.51
N GLN A 75 -9.24 -1.96 1.10
CA GLN A 75 -9.79 -2.97 2.02
C GLN A 75 -8.75 -3.50 3.00
N GLU A 76 -7.55 -3.84 2.53
CA GLU A 76 -6.45 -4.32 3.38
C GLU A 76 -6.02 -3.25 4.40
N LEU A 77 -5.93 -1.98 3.98
CA LEU A 77 -5.62 -0.85 4.88
C LEU A 77 -6.70 -0.65 5.96
N LYS A 78 -7.98 -0.82 5.61
CA LYS A 78 -9.08 -0.75 6.59
C LYS A 78 -8.99 -1.88 7.61
N LEU A 79 -8.79 -3.12 7.13
CA LEU A 79 -8.67 -4.30 8.01
C LEU A 79 -7.48 -4.21 8.96
N GLN A 80 -6.30 -3.78 8.48
CA GLN A 80 -5.13 -3.59 9.33
C GLN A 80 -5.38 -2.58 10.45
N ARG A 81 -6.15 -1.53 10.18
CA ARG A 81 -6.51 -0.52 11.20
C ARG A 81 -7.56 -0.99 12.20
N GLU A 82 -8.45 -1.91 11.82
CA GLU A 82 -9.41 -2.50 12.76
C GLU A 82 -8.72 -3.42 13.78
N VAL A 83 -7.63 -4.08 13.39
CA VAL A 83 -6.85 -4.98 14.28
C VAL A 83 -6.01 -4.20 15.31
N ASP A 84 -5.70 -2.93 15.04
CA ASP A 84 -4.94 -2.06 15.95
C ASP A 84 -5.79 -1.45 17.10
N PHE A 85 -7.08 -1.81 17.23
CA PHE A 85 -7.99 -1.43 18.33
C PHE A 85 -8.38 -2.62 19.21
#